data_AF-A0A533QDS7-F1
#
_entry.id   AF-A0A533QDS7-F1
#
_cell.length_a   1.000
_cell.length_b   1.000
_cell.length_c   1.000
_cell.angle_alpha   90.00
_cell.angle_beta   90.00
_cell.angle_gamma   90.00
#
_symmetry.space_group_name_H-M   'P 1'
#
loop_
_entity.id
_entity.type
_entity.pdbx_description
1 polymer ?
#
loop_
_entity_poly.entity_id
_entity_poly.type
_entity_poly.pdbx_seq_one_letter_code
_entity_poly.pdbx_strand_id
1 'polypeptide(L)'
;MSSVIMKGYLKFILCILGISVFLTGWCKISSSDEGMDTRDNISVQDSDEDEDEDEAEMAGKNCLTSGCHGAGGEERFYLGGTIYTNSKGRRARAGATIQVVNPDGVKLLLKSDKYGNFYTEKKVKPPFDIIVSYHGREVKKPFSAPHGSCNAGGCHVVGAAGRVFISSIDLDLTGTVSEAANALEISYNSDIKAIFDKKCISCHMPGGPQGDVPLTTYAEVTDPSLVAPGSSNGLLLNKVNPQTGSMWQYLGNLSEYKKIKRWIVKFHAQETSSTGQFIANAHISLLENNKVKYSTITDGEGKFVLKKVKAGEYILKVSKEGYKTSIQPYQMKQVNVSPLEITMTKQ
;
A
#
# COMPACT_ATOMS: atom_id res chain seq x y z
N MET A 1 -48.69 -26.52 -23.58
CA MET A 1 -48.35 -25.10 -23.81
C MET A 1 -47.35 -24.70 -22.74
N SER A 2 -46.08 -24.39 -22.97
CA SER A 2 -45.20 -24.48 -24.14
C SER A 2 -43.79 -24.63 -23.57
N SER A 3 -43.06 -25.63 -24.07
CA SER A 3 -41.61 -25.83 -23.89
C SER A 3 -40.92 -25.17 -25.07
N VAL A 4 -39.95 -24.27 -24.84
CA VAL A 4 -39.13 -23.68 -25.90
C VAL A 4 -37.69 -23.43 -25.42
N ILE A 5 -36.83 -24.35 -25.85
CA ILE A 5 -35.50 -24.15 -26.46
C ILE A 5 -34.32 -23.71 -25.57
N MET A 6 -33.54 -24.73 -25.22
CA MET A 6 -32.12 -24.70 -24.88
C MET A 6 -31.33 -24.99 -26.19
N LYS A 7 -30.63 -24.01 -26.77
CA LYS A 7 -29.68 -24.22 -27.89
C LYS A 7 -28.57 -23.15 -27.91
N GLY A 8 -27.32 -23.62 -27.90
CA GLY A 8 -26.15 -22.94 -28.43
C GLY A 8 -25.01 -22.77 -27.43
N TYR A 9 -23.75 -23.11 -27.69
CA TYR A 9 -23.11 -23.72 -28.85
C TYR A 9 -21.78 -24.33 -28.34
N LEU A 10 -21.63 -25.64 -28.50
CA LEU A 10 -20.39 -26.39 -28.35
C LEU A 10 -19.81 -26.59 -29.76
N LYS A 11 -18.88 -25.75 -30.20
CA LYS A 11 -18.09 -25.97 -31.44
C LYS A 11 -16.76 -25.22 -31.38
N PHE A 12 -15.67 -25.98 -31.32
CA PHE A 12 -14.42 -25.89 -32.10
C PHE A 12 -13.19 -26.29 -31.27
N ILE A 13 -12.91 -27.59 -31.30
CA ILE A 13 -11.58 -28.18 -31.17
C ILE A 13 -11.07 -28.43 -32.61
N LEU A 14 -9.75 -28.32 -32.79
CA LEU A 14 -8.93 -28.66 -33.96
C LEU A 14 -8.81 -27.64 -35.10
N CYS A 15 -7.66 -26.96 -35.19
CA CYS A 15 -6.87 -26.83 -36.42
C CYS A 15 -5.43 -26.30 -36.16
N ILE A 16 -4.44 -27.19 -36.33
CA ILE A 16 -3.18 -27.04 -37.13
C ILE A 16 -2.16 -25.97 -36.63
N LEU A 17 -1.07 -26.34 -35.92
CA LEU A 17 0.24 -26.84 -36.40
C LEU A 17 0.83 -26.12 -37.64
N GLY A 18 1.86 -25.29 -37.42
CA GLY A 18 2.84 -24.97 -38.46
C GLY A 18 3.39 -23.55 -38.39
N ILE A 19 4.64 -23.40 -37.95
CA ILE A 19 5.71 -22.74 -38.71
C ILE A 19 7.03 -23.01 -37.96
N SER A 20 7.91 -23.69 -38.68
CA SER A 20 9.26 -24.06 -38.33
C SER A 20 10.24 -23.10 -38.99
N VAL A 21 11.28 -22.69 -38.24
CA VAL A 21 12.69 -22.62 -38.66
C VAL A 21 13.12 -21.54 -39.70
N PHE A 22 14.39 -21.14 -39.58
CA PHE A 22 15.23 -20.20 -40.38
C PHE A 22 15.22 -18.75 -39.88
N LEU A 23 16.33 -18.11 -39.46
CA LEU A 23 17.71 -18.18 -39.94
C LEU A 23 18.77 -17.97 -38.83
N THR A 24 19.82 -18.79 -38.91
CA THR A 24 21.17 -18.58 -38.39
C THR A 24 22.04 -17.82 -39.40
N GLY A 25 23.03 -17.05 -38.92
CA GLY A 25 24.22 -16.60 -39.68
C GLY A 25 24.80 -15.30 -39.11
N TRP A 26 25.82 -15.31 -38.25
CA TRP A 26 27.28 -15.37 -38.52
C TRP A 26 27.85 -14.22 -39.38
N CYS A 27 28.64 -13.34 -38.74
CA CYS A 27 30.04 -12.98 -39.07
C CYS A 27 30.52 -11.99 -37.96
N LYS A 28 31.51 -12.21 -37.07
CA LYS A 28 32.96 -12.55 -37.12
C LYS A 28 33.88 -11.45 -37.68
N ILE A 29 34.90 -11.11 -36.86
CA ILE A 29 36.26 -10.57 -37.16
C ILE A 29 36.31 -9.05 -37.46
N SER A 30 37.26 -8.21 -37.02
CA SER A 30 38.68 -8.23 -36.54
C SER A 30 38.91 -6.96 -35.65
N SER A 31 39.71 -6.86 -34.59
CA SER A 31 41.17 -6.99 -34.35
C SER A 31 42.10 -6.06 -35.15
N SER A 32 42.74 -5.10 -34.46
CA SER A 32 44.10 -4.51 -34.62
C SER A 32 44.07 -3.13 -33.92
N ASP A 33 44.73 -2.87 -32.79
CA ASP A 33 46.16 -2.89 -32.45
C ASP A 33 46.98 -1.77 -33.12
N GLU A 34 47.94 -1.27 -32.34
CA GLU A 34 48.95 -0.21 -32.59
C GLU A 34 48.43 1.25 -32.55
N GLY A 35 49.09 2.23 -31.94
CA GLY A 35 50.42 2.31 -31.37
C GLY A 35 50.92 3.77 -31.44
N MET A 36 51.28 4.32 -30.27
CA MET A 36 52.55 5.05 -30.02
C MET A 36 52.83 6.45 -30.61
N ASP A 37 53.30 7.31 -29.68
CA ASP A 37 54.13 8.53 -29.79
C ASP A 37 53.64 9.69 -30.67
N THR A 38 53.91 10.97 -30.41
CA THR A 38 54.86 11.66 -29.54
C THR A 38 54.36 13.10 -29.36
N ARG A 39 54.74 13.70 -28.23
CA ARG A 39 55.01 15.12 -27.98
C ARG A 39 54.86 16.08 -29.17
N ASP A 40 54.11 17.15 -28.95
CA ASP A 40 54.63 18.49 -29.21
C ASP A 40 54.06 19.53 -28.25
N ASN A 41 55.00 20.34 -27.77
CA ASN A 41 54.90 21.38 -26.78
C ASN A 41 54.62 22.70 -27.51
N ILE A 42 53.39 23.21 -27.44
CA ILE A 42 53.07 24.59 -27.78
C ILE A 42 52.29 25.19 -26.62
N SER A 43 53.01 26.00 -25.85
CA SER A 43 52.48 27.00 -24.95
C SER A 43 51.75 28.07 -25.77
N VAL A 44 50.42 28.04 -25.74
CA VAL A 44 49.62 29.22 -26.04
C VAL A 44 48.84 29.53 -24.77
N GLN A 45 49.29 30.59 -24.11
CA GLN A 45 48.42 31.38 -23.25
C GLN A 45 47.39 32.01 -24.18
N ASP A 46 46.21 31.42 -24.26
CA ASP A 46 45.00 32.14 -24.66
C ASP A 46 44.10 32.20 -23.43
N SER A 47 44.11 33.39 -22.86
CA SER A 47 43.12 33.91 -21.95
C SER A 47 41.89 34.30 -22.77
N ASP A 48 40.91 33.40 -22.85
CA ASP A 48 39.53 33.69 -23.28
C ASP A 48 38.63 32.98 -22.24
N GLU A 49 38.12 33.70 -21.25
CA GLU A 49 36.83 34.41 -21.29
C GLU A 49 35.63 33.43 -21.28
N ASP A 50 34.91 33.51 -20.15
CA ASP A 50 33.52 33.12 -19.94
C ASP A 50 33.18 31.65 -19.64
N GLU A 51 33.68 31.14 -18.50
CA GLU A 51 32.94 30.16 -17.69
C GLU A 51 32.28 30.84 -16.48
N ASP A 52 31.55 31.94 -16.70
CA ASP A 52 30.61 32.49 -15.71
C ASP A 52 29.31 31.67 -15.73
N GLU A 53 29.38 30.37 -15.48
CA GLU A 53 28.18 29.58 -15.19
C GLU A 53 27.72 29.84 -13.74
N ASP A 54 26.95 30.92 -13.55
CA ASP A 54 25.87 31.05 -12.55
C ASP A 54 26.12 30.42 -11.15
N GLU A 55 27.30 30.59 -10.52
CA GLU A 55 27.60 30.00 -9.20
C GLU A 55 26.62 30.44 -8.08
N ALA A 56 25.88 31.52 -8.34
CA ALA A 56 24.91 32.15 -7.47
C ALA A 56 23.58 31.40 -7.32
N GLU A 57 23.17 30.55 -8.26
CA GLU A 57 21.80 29.97 -8.28
C GLU A 57 21.75 28.44 -8.04
N MET A 58 22.72 27.88 -7.32
CA MET A 58 22.78 26.42 -7.12
C MET A 58 21.64 25.89 -6.24
N ALA A 59 20.84 25.00 -6.82
CA ALA A 59 19.78 24.25 -6.15
C ALA A 59 20.27 23.62 -4.83
N GLY A 60 19.60 23.94 -3.72
CA GLY A 60 19.88 23.36 -2.41
C GLY A 60 20.94 24.06 -1.57
N LYS A 61 21.61 25.11 -2.08
CA LYS A 61 22.43 25.98 -1.24
C LYS A 61 21.54 26.79 -0.29
N ASN A 62 22.08 27.09 0.90
CA ASN A 62 21.42 27.94 1.87
C ASN A 62 21.85 29.39 1.69
N CYS A 63 20.98 30.19 1.07
CA CYS A 63 21.26 31.59 0.78
C CYS A 63 21.21 32.52 2.02
N LEU A 64 20.57 32.08 3.12
CA LEU A 64 20.33 32.92 4.30
C LEU A 64 21.46 32.83 5.34
N THR A 65 22.16 31.70 5.43
CA THR A 65 23.27 31.55 6.40
C THR A 65 24.64 31.50 5.75
N SER A 66 24.74 31.54 4.42
CA SER A 66 26.02 31.66 3.69
C SER A 66 26.64 33.04 3.77
N GLY A 67 25.96 34.02 4.38
CA GLY A 67 26.42 35.41 4.49
C GLY A 67 25.96 36.31 3.35
N CYS A 68 25.50 35.75 2.22
CA CYS A 68 25.10 36.53 1.04
C CYS A 68 23.78 37.29 1.25
N HIS A 69 22.74 36.62 1.77
CA HIS A 69 21.41 37.21 1.98
C HIS A 69 20.94 37.19 3.44
N GLY A 70 21.91 37.08 4.37
CA GLY A 70 21.69 37.06 5.82
C GLY A 70 21.66 38.46 6.46
N ALA A 71 21.83 38.51 7.78
CA ALA A 71 21.97 39.79 8.48
C ALA A 71 23.32 40.44 8.13
N GLY A 72 23.31 41.45 7.25
CA GLY A 72 24.50 42.17 6.80
C GLY A 72 24.77 42.14 5.30
N GLY A 73 23.98 41.40 4.51
CA GLY A 73 24.04 41.44 3.03
C GLY A 73 23.27 42.63 2.44
N GLU A 74 23.61 43.02 1.21
CA GLU A 74 22.97 44.14 0.50
C GLU A 74 21.48 43.86 0.18
N GLU A 75 21.11 42.60 -0.03
CA GLU A 75 19.73 42.15 -0.22
C GLU A 75 19.34 41.07 0.79
N ARG A 76 18.44 41.40 1.71
CA ARG A 76 18.06 40.49 2.82
C ARG A 76 16.86 39.62 2.48
N PHE A 77 17.05 38.30 2.52
CA PHE A 77 15.94 37.35 2.42
C PHE A 77 15.40 36.99 3.81
N TYR A 78 14.08 36.92 3.92
CA TYR A 78 13.39 36.49 5.14
C TYR A 78 12.95 35.04 5.10
N LEU A 79 12.83 34.47 3.90
CA LEU A 79 12.55 33.06 3.67
C LEU A 79 13.08 32.67 2.29
N GLY A 80 13.63 31.47 2.19
CA GLY A 80 14.08 30.89 0.93
C GLY A 80 14.42 29.41 1.02
N GLY A 81 14.31 28.73 -0.11
CA GLY A 81 14.57 27.29 -0.22
C GLY A 81 14.54 26.80 -1.66
N THR A 82 14.63 25.47 -1.84
CA THR A 82 14.58 24.81 -3.15
C THR A 82 13.52 23.72 -3.16
N ILE A 83 12.71 23.66 -4.22
CA ILE A 83 11.75 22.57 -4.46
C ILE A 83 12.39 21.52 -5.37
N TYR A 84 12.17 20.25 -5.05
CA TYR A 84 12.71 19.13 -5.82
C TYR A 84 11.63 18.31 -6.53
N THR A 85 12.06 17.57 -7.54
CA THR A 85 11.20 16.61 -8.25
C THR A 85 11.05 15.29 -7.50
N ASN A 86 11.95 14.98 -6.56
CA ASN A 86 11.97 13.72 -5.81
C ASN A 86 12.57 13.92 -4.41
N SER A 87 12.34 12.95 -3.54
CA SER A 87 12.81 12.95 -2.15
C SER A 87 14.34 12.92 -2.00
N LYS A 88 15.07 12.37 -2.99
CA LYS A 88 16.54 12.35 -3.00
C LYS A 88 17.15 13.71 -3.29
N GLY A 89 16.36 14.64 -3.84
CA GLY A 89 16.79 16.01 -4.04
C GLY A 89 17.82 16.20 -5.14
N ARG A 90 17.89 15.27 -6.12
CA ARG A 90 18.88 15.32 -7.21
C ARG A 90 18.51 16.25 -8.36
N ARG A 91 17.22 16.58 -8.50
CA ARG A 91 16.70 17.41 -9.59
C ARG A 91 15.72 18.41 -9.02
N ALA A 92 15.99 19.68 -9.26
CA ALA A 92 15.14 20.78 -8.85
C ALA A 92 13.83 20.83 -9.67
N ARG A 93 12.79 21.43 -9.08
CA ARG A 93 11.48 21.61 -9.68
C ARG A 93 11.27 23.08 -9.98
N ALA A 94 11.37 23.44 -11.25
CA ALA A 94 10.99 24.75 -11.74
C ALA A 94 9.46 24.92 -11.85
N GLY A 95 8.99 26.15 -11.65
CA GLY A 95 7.59 26.55 -11.86
C GLY A 95 6.59 25.99 -10.84
N ALA A 96 7.05 25.45 -9.71
CA ALA A 96 6.16 25.12 -8.60
C ALA A 96 5.68 26.42 -7.93
N THR A 97 4.43 26.42 -7.48
CA THR A 97 3.87 27.50 -6.69
C THR A 97 4.02 27.16 -5.22
N ILE A 98 4.57 28.07 -4.42
CA ILE A 98 4.81 27.89 -2.99
C ILE A 98 3.95 28.91 -2.25
N GLN A 99 2.94 28.43 -1.56
CA GLN A 99 2.17 29.23 -0.62
C GLN A 99 2.79 29.11 0.78
N VAL A 100 3.19 30.26 1.33
CA VAL A 100 3.70 30.39 2.69
C VAL A 100 2.63 31.10 3.53
N VAL A 101 2.25 30.51 4.65
CA VAL A 101 1.33 31.12 5.62
C VAL A 101 2.07 31.30 6.94
N ASN A 102 2.04 32.50 7.48
CA ASN A 102 2.62 32.80 8.79
C ASN A 102 1.55 32.80 9.90
N PRO A 103 1.91 32.89 11.19
CA PRO A 103 0.96 32.86 12.30
C PRO A 103 0.00 34.06 12.30
N ASP A 104 0.42 35.18 11.73
CA ASP A 104 -0.39 36.39 11.57
C ASP A 104 -1.43 36.27 10.42
N GLY A 105 -1.46 35.13 9.71
CA GLY A 105 -2.38 34.86 8.60
C GLY A 105 -1.95 35.46 7.25
N VAL A 106 -0.77 36.09 7.18
CA VAL A 106 -0.19 36.61 5.93
C VAL A 106 0.13 35.43 5.02
N LYS A 107 -0.41 35.50 3.79
CA LYS A 107 -0.14 34.53 2.72
C LYS A 107 0.82 35.14 1.71
N LEU A 108 1.93 34.47 1.47
CA LEU A 108 2.83 34.77 0.35
C LEU A 108 2.69 33.68 -0.70
N LEU A 109 2.65 34.07 -1.97
CA LEU A 109 2.65 33.16 -3.10
C LEU A 109 3.94 33.38 -3.89
N LEU A 110 4.82 32.39 -3.86
CA LEU A 110 6.11 32.41 -4.53
C LEU A 110 6.10 31.40 -5.67
N LYS A 111 6.98 31.58 -6.65
CA LYS A 111 7.22 30.58 -7.69
C LYS A 111 8.68 30.14 -7.64
N SER A 112 8.91 28.87 -7.90
CA SER A 112 10.28 28.37 -8.06
C SER A 112 10.85 28.71 -9.44
N ASP A 113 12.09 29.17 -9.47
CA ASP A 113 12.83 29.52 -10.69
C ASP A 113 13.31 28.30 -11.50
N LYS A 114 14.13 28.52 -12.54
CA LYS A 114 14.71 27.45 -13.39
C LYS A 114 15.50 26.40 -12.59
N TYR A 115 16.07 26.78 -11.45
CA TYR A 115 16.84 25.93 -10.54
C TYR A 115 16.02 25.48 -9.32
N GLY A 116 14.71 25.71 -9.34
CA GLY A 116 13.77 25.34 -8.30
C GLY A 116 13.88 26.16 -7.02
N ASN A 117 14.65 27.23 -6.99
CA ASN A 117 14.78 28.09 -5.81
C ASN A 117 13.60 29.05 -5.72
N PHE A 118 13.26 29.43 -4.49
CA PHE A 118 12.27 30.45 -4.18
C PHE A 118 12.75 31.25 -2.98
N TYR A 119 12.43 32.53 -2.93
CA TYR A 119 12.76 33.40 -1.81
C TYR A 119 11.80 34.59 -1.70
N THR A 120 11.88 35.31 -0.59
CA THR A 120 11.19 36.59 -0.40
C THR A 120 11.98 37.55 0.45
N GLU A 121 12.02 38.81 0.02
CA GLU A 121 12.50 39.96 0.79
C GLU A 121 11.43 40.55 1.70
N LYS A 122 10.17 40.13 1.52
CA LYS A 122 9.08 40.60 2.37
C LYS A 122 9.25 40.01 3.76
N LYS A 123 9.37 40.90 4.75
CA LYS A 123 9.49 40.53 6.15
C LYS A 123 8.30 39.68 6.59
N VAL A 124 8.57 38.44 6.96
CA VAL A 124 7.61 37.49 7.52
C VAL A 124 8.19 36.82 8.75
N LYS A 125 7.30 36.48 9.70
CA LYS A 125 7.68 35.88 10.98
C LYS A 125 7.38 34.38 10.99
N PRO A 126 8.32 33.52 11.40
CA PRO A 126 8.04 32.10 11.63
C PRO A 126 7.07 31.91 12.81
N PRO A 127 6.50 30.70 12.98
CA PRO A 127 6.65 29.53 12.12
C PRO A 127 5.86 29.62 10.80
N PHE A 128 6.34 28.92 9.76
CA PHE A 128 5.74 28.96 8.42
C PHE A 128 5.05 27.66 8.04
N ASP A 129 3.78 27.72 7.68
CA ASP A 129 3.11 26.64 6.96
C ASP A 129 3.39 26.77 5.47
N ILE A 130 3.93 25.70 4.89
CA ILE A 130 4.35 25.67 3.48
C ILE A 130 3.47 24.67 2.74
N ILE A 131 2.84 25.15 1.68
CA ILE A 131 2.06 24.37 0.73
C ILE A 131 2.70 24.56 -0.64
N VAL A 132 3.03 23.46 -1.31
CA VAL A 132 3.60 23.49 -2.66
C VAL A 132 2.62 22.88 -3.63
N SER A 133 2.33 23.57 -4.72
CA SER A 133 1.46 23.09 -5.77
C SER A 133 2.13 23.09 -7.14
N TYR A 134 1.84 22.06 -7.93
CA TYR A 134 2.36 21.90 -9.29
C TYR A 134 1.43 20.98 -10.10
N HIS A 135 0.95 21.47 -11.24
CA HIS A 135 0.07 20.72 -12.16
C HIS A 135 -1.13 20.05 -11.47
N GLY A 136 -1.77 20.78 -10.55
CA GLY A 136 -2.94 20.31 -9.80
C GLY A 136 -2.63 19.32 -8.68
N ARG A 137 -1.35 19.09 -8.36
CA ARG A 137 -0.93 18.38 -7.13
C ARG A 137 -0.64 19.41 -6.05
N GLU A 138 -0.88 19.02 -4.80
CA GLU A 138 -0.57 19.84 -3.64
C GLU A 138 0.14 19.02 -2.57
N VAL A 139 1.12 19.63 -1.92
CA VAL A 139 1.97 19.02 -0.90
C VAL A 139 2.08 19.99 0.25
N LYS A 140 1.45 19.66 1.36
CA LYS A 140 1.60 20.41 2.61
C LYS A 140 2.75 19.83 3.42
N LYS A 141 3.58 20.70 3.98
CA LYS A 141 4.61 20.28 4.93
C LYS A 141 3.94 19.76 6.22
N PRO A 142 4.39 18.61 6.78
CA PRO A 142 3.75 18.03 7.97
C PRO A 142 3.96 18.84 9.26
N PHE A 143 4.95 19.74 9.30
CA PHE A 143 5.23 20.61 10.44
C PHE A 143 5.65 22.00 9.95
N SER A 144 5.24 23.05 10.68
CA SER A 144 5.60 24.42 10.33
C SER A 144 7.12 24.65 10.41
N ALA A 145 7.68 25.44 9.51
CA ALA A 145 9.12 25.74 9.50
C ALA A 145 9.46 26.79 10.57
N PRO A 146 10.39 26.52 11.50
CA PRO A 146 10.70 27.44 12.61
C PRO A 146 11.54 28.65 12.19
N HIS A 147 12.09 28.66 10.98
CA HIS A 147 12.90 29.74 10.42
C HIS A 147 12.79 29.78 8.89
N GLY A 148 13.19 30.91 8.30
CA GLY A 148 13.09 31.16 6.86
C GLY A 148 14.12 30.43 6.00
N SER A 149 15.21 29.95 6.59
CA SER A 149 16.21 29.18 5.85
C SER A 149 15.77 27.73 5.69
N CYS A 150 15.05 27.43 4.61
CA CYS A 150 14.57 26.08 4.35
C CYS A 150 15.72 25.15 3.90
N ASN A 151 16.80 25.67 3.33
CA ASN A 151 17.97 24.87 2.95
C ASN A 151 19.03 24.77 4.06
N ALA A 152 18.83 25.40 5.23
CA ALA A 152 19.72 25.23 6.39
C ALA A 152 19.78 23.78 6.88
N GLY A 153 20.92 23.41 7.47
CA GLY A 153 21.10 22.16 8.19
C GLY A 153 19.97 21.98 9.21
N GLY A 154 19.30 20.82 9.15
CA GLY A 154 18.27 20.44 10.12
C GLY A 154 16.89 20.14 9.53
N CYS A 155 16.43 20.85 8.47
CA CYS A 155 15.05 20.67 7.98
C CYS A 155 14.92 20.04 6.58
N HIS A 156 15.85 20.28 5.63
CA HIS A 156 15.69 19.80 4.25
C HIS A 156 17.00 19.29 3.57
N VAL A 157 17.99 18.81 4.35
CA VAL A 157 19.22 18.18 3.81
C VAL A 157 18.96 16.76 3.28
N VAL A 158 19.88 16.22 2.46
CA VAL A 158 19.77 14.85 1.92
C VAL A 158 19.73 13.87 3.09
N GLY A 159 18.68 13.05 3.18
CA GLY A 159 18.48 12.09 4.28
C GLY A 159 17.71 12.62 5.50
N ALA A 160 17.43 13.92 5.59
CA ALA A 160 16.57 14.47 6.65
C ALA A 160 15.07 14.32 6.32
N ALA A 161 14.27 14.01 7.34
CA ALA A 161 12.82 14.02 7.28
C ALA A 161 12.34 15.47 7.08
N GLY A 162 12.16 15.87 5.82
CA GLY A 162 11.56 17.17 5.55
C GLY A 162 11.67 17.69 4.14
N ARG A 163 12.67 17.31 3.31
CA ARG A 163 12.88 17.89 1.96
C ARG A 163 11.57 18.09 1.19
N VAL A 164 11.26 19.34 0.82
CA VAL A 164 10.03 19.63 0.08
C VAL A 164 10.24 19.21 -1.38
N PHE A 165 9.50 18.20 -1.80
CA PHE A 165 9.48 17.76 -3.18
C PHE A 165 8.06 17.60 -3.66
N ILE A 166 7.89 17.84 -4.96
CA ILE A 166 6.64 17.60 -5.67
C ILE A 166 6.95 16.78 -6.93
N SER A 167 6.66 15.49 -6.83
CA SER A 167 6.76 14.54 -7.92
C SER A 167 5.70 14.86 -8.97
N SER A 168 6.02 14.57 -10.22
CA SER A 168 5.09 14.54 -11.36
C SER A 168 4.79 13.12 -11.81
N ILE A 169 5.30 12.11 -11.10
CA ILE A 169 5.05 10.69 -11.37
C ILE A 169 3.72 10.34 -10.71
N ASP A 170 2.76 9.89 -11.50
CA ASP A 170 1.55 9.25 -11.00
C ASP A 170 1.87 7.80 -10.61
N LEU A 171 1.31 7.31 -9.52
CA LEU A 171 1.60 5.98 -9.00
C LEU A 171 0.36 5.09 -9.03
N ASP A 172 0.57 3.79 -9.22
CA ASP A 172 -0.53 2.83 -9.13
C ASP A 172 -0.87 2.58 -7.66
N LEU A 173 -2.15 2.68 -7.31
CA LEU A 173 -2.67 2.25 -6.03
C LEU A 173 -3.21 0.84 -6.18
N THR A 174 -2.60 -0.09 -5.46
CA THR A 174 -2.99 -1.51 -5.46
C THR A 174 -3.59 -1.88 -4.11
N GLY A 175 -4.31 -3.00 -4.08
CA GLY A 175 -4.79 -3.56 -2.83
C GLY A 175 -5.65 -4.79 -3.04
N THR A 176 -6.14 -5.31 -1.92
CA THR A 176 -7.04 -6.46 -1.84
C THR A 176 -8.32 -6.04 -1.11
N VAL A 177 -9.41 -6.74 -1.42
CA VAL A 177 -10.66 -6.65 -0.67
C VAL A 177 -11.08 -8.04 -0.21
N SER A 178 -11.29 -8.20 1.08
CA SER A 178 -11.70 -9.45 1.69
C SER A 178 -12.93 -9.28 2.58
N GLU A 179 -13.63 -10.37 2.83
CA GLU A 179 -14.72 -10.38 3.80
C GLU A 179 -14.21 -10.36 5.25
N ALA A 180 -14.89 -9.57 6.08
CA ALA A 180 -14.67 -9.51 7.52
C ALA A 180 -14.99 -10.86 8.16
N ALA A 181 -14.24 -11.18 9.22
CA ALA A 181 -14.62 -12.26 10.11
C ALA A 181 -16.06 -12.05 10.58
N ASN A 182 -16.92 -13.04 10.34
CA ASN A 182 -18.19 -13.05 11.02
C ASN A 182 -17.93 -13.49 12.47
N ALA A 183 -17.89 -12.55 13.41
CA ALA A 183 -17.64 -12.84 14.83
C ALA A 183 -18.70 -13.77 15.48
N LEU A 184 -19.83 -14.02 14.80
CA LEU A 184 -20.85 -14.99 15.23
C LEU A 184 -20.63 -16.40 14.68
N GLU A 185 -19.67 -16.55 13.77
CA GLU A 185 -19.30 -17.82 13.17
C GLU A 185 -18.33 -18.58 14.07
N ILE A 186 -18.63 -19.85 14.30
CA ILE A 186 -17.81 -20.72 15.15
C ILE A 186 -16.97 -21.60 14.22
N SER A 187 -15.66 -21.64 14.45
CA SER A 187 -14.73 -22.51 13.72
C SER A 187 -13.84 -23.32 14.65
N TYR A 188 -13.18 -24.35 14.13
CA TYR A 188 -12.29 -25.16 14.94
C TYR A 188 -11.16 -24.32 15.54
N ASN A 189 -10.40 -23.63 14.69
CA ASN A 189 -9.20 -22.91 15.08
C ASN A 189 -9.47 -21.72 16.02
N SER A 190 -10.59 -21.01 15.84
CA SER A 190 -10.93 -19.85 16.67
C SER A 190 -11.57 -20.22 18.00
N ASP A 191 -12.43 -21.25 18.02
CA ASP A 191 -13.40 -21.42 19.11
C ASP A 191 -13.36 -22.77 19.81
N ILE A 192 -13.05 -23.84 19.07
CA ILE A 192 -13.22 -25.21 19.55
C ILE A 192 -11.90 -25.79 20.02
N LYS A 193 -10.81 -25.50 19.30
CA LYS A 193 -9.48 -26.05 19.59
C LYS A 193 -9.08 -25.85 21.05
N ALA A 194 -9.26 -24.64 21.60
CA ALA A 194 -8.92 -24.35 22.99
C ALA A 194 -9.70 -25.20 24.03
N ILE A 195 -10.91 -25.65 23.69
CA ILE A 195 -11.69 -26.56 24.55
C ILE A 195 -11.04 -27.94 24.56
N PHE A 196 -10.71 -28.46 23.37
CA PHE A 196 -10.08 -29.78 23.22
C PHE A 196 -8.67 -29.82 23.80
N ASP A 197 -7.86 -28.79 23.54
CA ASP A 197 -6.52 -28.62 24.09
C ASP A 197 -6.52 -28.72 25.62
N LYS A 198 -7.49 -28.04 26.26
CA LYS A 198 -7.56 -27.96 27.71
C LYS A 198 -8.15 -29.20 28.37
N LYS A 199 -9.10 -29.87 27.72
CA LYS A 199 -9.98 -30.85 28.39
C LYS A 199 -9.94 -32.26 27.83
N CYS A 200 -9.38 -32.45 26.63
CA CYS A 200 -9.49 -33.71 25.90
C CYS A 200 -8.11 -34.28 25.56
N ILE A 201 -7.18 -33.44 25.07
CA ILE A 201 -5.92 -33.91 24.49
C ILE A 201 -5.04 -34.69 25.47
N SER A 202 -5.03 -34.34 26.77
CA SER A 202 -4.17 -35.05 27.75
C SER A 202 -4.45 -36.55 27.83
N CYS A 203 -5.67 -36.98 27.51
CA CYS A 203 -6.04 -38.41 27.44
C CYS A 203 -6.12 -38.90 26.00
N HIS A 204 -6.58 -38.05 25.07
CA HIS A 204 -6.80 -38.34 23.66
C HIS A 204 -5.63 -37.90 22.77
N MET A 205 -4.39 -38.03 23.25
CA MET A 205 -3.20 -37.88 22.42
C MET A 205 -2.66 -39.26 22.08
N PRO A 206 -1.96 -39.44 20.95
CA PRO A 206 -1.28 -40.69 20.64
C PRO A 206 -0.40 -41.14 21.83
N GLY A 207 -0.59 -42.39 22.28
CA GLY A 207 0.08 -42.96 23.46
C GLY A 207 -0.53 -42.58 24.82
N GLY A 208 -1.59 -41.77 24.84
CA GLY A 208 -2.36 -41.46 26.05
C GLY A 208 -3.37 -42.55 26.44
N PRO A 209 -4.02 -42.44 27.62
CA PRO A 209 -5.02 -43.39 28.11
C PRO A 209 -6.19 -43.67 27.16
N GLN A 210 -6.50 -42.75 26.24
CA GLN A 210 -7.52 -42.89 25.19
C GLN A 210 -6.91 -42.59 23.79
N GLY A 211 -5.63 -42.94 23.61
CA GLY A 211 -4.87 -42.62 22.41
C GLY A 211 -5.35 -43.28 21.12
N ASP A 212 -6.23 -44.29 21.22
CA ASP A 212 -6.87 -44.94 20.06
C ASP A 212 -7.88 -44.03 19.35
N VAL A 213 -8.31 -42.94 20.01
CA VAL A 213 -9.14 -41.89 19.42
C VAL A 213 -8.44 -40.56 19.66
N PRO A 214 -7.40 -40.23 18.86
CA PRO A 214 -6.69 -38.99 19.04
C PRO A 214 -7.60 -37.81 18.70
N LEU A 215 -7.40 -36.68 19.38
CA LEU A 215 -8.19 -35.44 19.20
C LEU A 215 -7.27 -34.20 19.14
N THR A 216 -6.07 -34.39 18.59
CA THR A 216 -4.99 -33.39 18.62
C THR A 216 -5.01 -32.45 17.42
N THR A 217 -5.59 -32.89 16.31
CA THR A 217 -5.71 -32.12 15.07
C THR A 217 -7.16 -31.95 14.64
N TYR A 218 -7.41 -30.98 13.77
CA TYR A 218 -8.72 -30.80 13.15
C TYR A 218 -9.21 -32.08 12.48
N ALA A 219 -8.36 -32.69 11.63
CA ALA A 219 -8.69 -33.89 10.87
C ALA A 219 -9.14 -35.05 11.78
N GLU A 220 -8.46 -35.25 12.91
CA GLU A 220 -8.80 -36.25 13.91
C GLU A 220 -10.14 -35.95 14.60
N VAL A 221 -10.37 -34.69 15.02
CA VAL A 221 -11.63 -34.29 15.68
C VAL A 221 -12.82 -34.38 14.72
N THR A 222 -12.62 -34.09 13.43
CA THR A 222 -13.65 -34.16 12.39
C THR A 222 -13.69 -35.49 11.65
N ASP A 223 -13.06 -36.54 12.17
CA ASP A 223 -13.15 -37.87 11.57
C ASP A 223 -14.63 -38.26 11.38
N PRO A 224 -15.02 -38.81 10.21
CA PRO A 224 -16.42 -39.18 9.92
C PRO A 224 -17.04 -40.15 10.92
N SER A 225 -16.25 -40.92 11.67
CA SER A 225 -16.72 -41.78 12.76
C SER A 225 -17.11 -41.00 14.02
N LEU A 226 -16.55 -39.81 14.22
CA LEU A 226 -16.76 -38.96 15.39
C LEU A 226 -17.80 -37.87 15.15
N VAL A 227 -17.72 -37.22 13.99
CA VAL A 227 -18.51 -36.03 13.65
C VAL A 227 -19.26 -36.24 12.34
N ALA A 228 -20.54 -35.85 12.35
CA ALA A 228 -21.37 -35.75 11.16
C ALA A 228 -21.66 -34.26 10.90
N PRO A 229 -20.90 -33.57 10.02
CA PRO A 229 -21.12 -32.17 9.70
C PRO A 229 -22.57 -31.87 9.31
N GLY A 230 -23.18 -30.83 9.90
CA GLY A 230 -24.58 -30.48 9.66
C GLY A 230 -25.60 -31.33 10.43
N SER A 231 -25.15 -32.30 11.24
CA SER A 231 -26.02 -33.22 11.97
C SER A 231 -25.63 -33.33 13.44
N SER A 232 -26.62 -33.51 14.30
CA SER A 232 -26.36 -33.79 15.72
C SER A 232 -26.00 -35.25 16.00
N ASN A 233 -26.06 -36.12 15.00
CA ASN A 233 -25.99 -37.58 15.17
C ASN A 233 -24.55 -38.14 15.14
N GLY A 234 -23.57 -37.37 15.64
CA GLY A 234 -22.17 -37.80 15.72
C GLY A 234 -21.81 -38.43 17.07
N LEU A 235 -20.88 -39.39 17.05
CA LEU A 235 -20.38 -40.03 18.27
C LEU A 235 -19.81 -39.03 19.28
N LEU A 236 -19.12 -37.99 18.81
CA LEU A 236 -18.58 -36.92 19.65
C LEU A 236 -19.68 -36.27 20.50
N LEU A 237 -20.77 -35.81 19.88
CA LEU A 237 -21.89 -35.17 20.58
C LEU A 237 -22.63 -36.12 21.51
N ASN A 238 -22.70 -37.41 21.16
CA ASN A 238 -23.27 -38.43 22.04
C ASN A 238 -22.40 -38.63 23.29
N LYS A 239 -21.07 -38.67 23.14
CA LYS A 239 -20.13 -38.87 24.25
C LYS A 239 -20.06 -37.68 25.19
N VAL A 240 -20.16 -36.45 24.68
CA VAL A 240 -20.15 -35.23 25.51
C VAL A 240 -21.54 -34.72 25.91
N ASN A 241 -22.59 -35.52 25.70
CA ASN A 241 -23.97 -35.14 26.02
C ASN A 241 -24.16 -34.91 27.55
N PRO A 242 -24.75 -33.79 27.98
CA PRO A 242 -24.95 -33.49 29.40
C PRO A 242 -25.78 -34.48 30.22
N GLN A 243 -26.64 -35.24 29.57
CA GLN A 243 -27.61 -36.12 30.22
C GLN A 243 -27.15 -37.58 30.21
N THR A 244 -26.47 -38.00 29.13
CA THR A 244 -26.19 -39.42 28.86
C THR A 244 -24.75 -39.71 28.47
N GLY A 245 -23.92 -38.67 28.29
CA GLY A 245 -22.59 -38.79 27.72
C GLY A 245 -21.54 -39.26 28.73
N SER A 246 -20.81 -40.33 28.40
CA SER A 246 -19.73 -40.85 29.25
C SER A 246 -18.56 -39.88 29.43
N MET A 247 -18.38 -38.94 28.50
CA MET A 247 -17.32 -37.93 28.52
C MET A 247 -17.79 -36.57 29.07
N TRP A 248 -19.07 -36.45 29.43
CA TRP A 248 -19.62 -35.21 29.97
C TRP A 248 -18.89 -34.73 31.23
N GLN A 249 -18.48 -35.65 32.11
CA GLN A 249 -17.75 -35.32 33.34
C GLN A 249 -16.45 -34.54 33.09
N TYR A 250 -15.81 -34.73 31.93
CA TYR A 250 -14.57 -34.05 31.55
C TYR A 250 -14.82 -32.71 30.84
N LEU A 251 -15.93 -32.60 30.09
CA LEU A 251 -16.33 -31.33 29.50
C LEU A 251 -16.92 -30.39 30.57
N GLY A 252 -17.92 -30.87 31.31
CA GLY A 252 -18.49 -30.26 32.52
C GLY A 252 -19.11 -28.87 32.33
N ASN A 253 -19.28 -28.40 31.09
CA ASN A 253 -19.69 -27.03 30.80
C ASN A 253 -20.73 -26.99 29.67
N LEU A 254 -21.94 -26.55 30.02
CA LEU A 254 -23.07 -26.51 29.08
C LEU A 254 -22.87 -25.47 27.96
N SER A 255 -22.15 -24.38 28.22
CA SER A 255 -21.83 -23.36 27.22
C SER A 255 -20.87 -23.91 26.17
N GLU A 256 -19.83 -24.62 26.59
CA GLU A 256 -18.86 -25.26 25.69
C GLU A 256 -19.52 -26.39 24.88
N TYR A 257 -20.37 -27.22 25.51
CA TYR A 257 -21.17 -28.21 24.78
C TYR A 257 -22.05 -27.56 23.70
N LYS A 258 -22.78 -26.49 24.04
CA LYS A 258 -23.60 -25.74 23.07
C LYS A 258 -22.74 -25.16 21.95
N LYS A 259 -21.52 -24.69 22.27
CA LYS A 259 -20.57 -24.16 21.29
C LYS A 259 -20.10 -25.26 20.31
N ILE A 260 -19.66 -26.42 20.81
CA ILE A 260 -19.28 -27.58 20.00
C ILE A 260 -20.45 -28.07 19.14
N LYS A 261 -21.65 -28.20 19.73
CA LYS A 261 -22.86 -28.59 18.99
C LYS A 261 -23.18 -27.60 17.86
N ARG A 262 -23.09 -26.30 18.13
CA ARG A 262 -23.37 -25.27 17.12
C ARG A 262 -22.32 -25.27 16.02
N TRP A 263 -21.04 -25.47 16.34
CA TRP A 263 -19.97 -25.67 15.36
C TRP A 263 -20.27 -26.84 14.42
N ILE A 264 -20.62 -28.01 14.95
CA ILE A 264 -20.89 -29.20 14.13
C ILE A 264 -22.16 -29.05 13.30
N VAL A 265 -23.27 -28.66 13.94
CA VAL A 265 -24.61 -28.70 13.32
C VAL A 265 -24.87 -27.49 12.42
N LYS A 266 -24.50 -26.28 12.86
CA LYS A 266 -24.82 -25.04 12.14
C LYS A 266 -23.68 -24.60 11.23
N PHE A 267 -22.44 -24.82 11.65
CA PHE A 267 -21.24 -24.39 10.92
C PHE A 267 -20.49 -25.55 10.27
N HIS A 268 -21.17 -26.69 10.11
CA HIS A 268 -20.68 -27.86 9.37
C HIS A 268 -19.27 -28.31 9.78
N ALA A 269 -18.95 -28.19 11.07
CA ALA A 269 -17.66 -28.55 11.64
C ALA A 269 -16.45 -27.90 10.93
N GLN A 270 -16.59 -26.69 10.39
CA GLN A 270 -15.52 -26.04 9.62
C GLN A 270 -14.23 -25.75 10.41
N GLU A 271 -13.09 -25.85 9.75
CA GLU A 271 -11.77 -25.63 10.35
C GLU A 271 -11.51 -24.15 10.69
N THR A 272 -11.87 -23.25 9.78
CA THR A 272 -11.68 -21.80 9.88
C THR A 272 -12.99 -21.08 9.65
N SER A 273 -13.17 -19.91 10.26
CA SER A 273 -14.28 -19.01 9.92
C SER A 273 -14.17 -18.57 8.46
N SER A 274 -15.25 -18.12 7.83
CA SER A 274 -15.28 -17.58 6.47
C SER A 274 -14.56 -16.22 6.33
N THR A 275 -13.62 -15.92 7.23
CA THR A 275 -12.66 -14.83 7.11
C THR A 275 -11.80 -14.97 5.88
N GLY A 276 -11.63 -13.88 5.15
CA GLY A 276 -10.60 -13.83 4.10
C GLY A 276 -11.04 -14.38 2.76
N GLN A 277 -12.33 -14.68 2.55
CA GLN A 277 -12.81 -14.85 1.19
C GLN A 277 -12.63 -13.52 0.46
N PHE A 278 -11.81 -13.56 -0.58
CA PHE A 278 -11.59 -12.42 -1.44
C PHE A 278 -12.90 -12.04 -2.14
N ILE A 279 -13.21 -10.74 -2.12
CA ILE A 279 -14.46 -10.23 -2.68
C ILE A 279 -14.18 -9.80 -4.11
N ALA A 280 -14.65 -10.59 -5.07
CA ALA A 280 -14.58 -10.26 -6.49
C ALA A 280 -15.65 -9.25 -6.92
N ASN A 281 -15.34 -8.47 -7.96
CA ASN A 281 -16.24 -7.47 -8.53
C ASN A 281 -16.76 -6.45 -7.49
N ALA A 282 -15.95 -6.10 -6.49
CA ALA A 282 -16.20 -4.97 -5.60
C ALA A 282 -15.78 -3.68 -6.31
N HIS A 283 -16.64 -2.68 -6.30
CA HIS A 283 -16.36 -1.38 -6.90
C HIS A 283 -15.49 -0.55 -5.97
N ILE A 284 -14.32 -0.16 -6.47
CA ILE A 284 -13.38 0.72 -5.79
C ILE A 284 -13.48 2.10 -6.44
N SER A 285 -13.55 3.15 -5.63
CA SER A 285 -13.57 4.53 -6.12
C SER A 285 -12.77 5.44 -5.21
N LEU A 286 -11.92 6.28 -5.80
CA LEU A 286 -11.32 7.42 -5.13
C LEU A 286 -12.07 8.68 -5.55
N LEU A 287 -12.60 9.38 -4.55
CA LEU A 287 -13.33 10.63 -4.73
C LEU A 287 -12.45 11.80 -4.30
N GLU A 288 -12.41 12.84 -5.11
CA GLU A 288 -11.79 14.13 -4.80
C GLU A 288 -12.90 15.17 -4.87
N ASN A 289 -13.08 15.98 -3.82
CA ASN A 289 -14.17 16.96 -3.74
C ASN A 289 -15.55 16.35 -4.05
N ASN A 290 -15.84 15.18 -3.47
CA ASN A 290 -17.05 14.38 -3.68
C ASN A 290 -17.32 13.91 -5.13
N LYS A 291 -16.36 14.02 -6.04
CA LYS A 291 -16.45 13.51 -7.42
C LYS A 291 -15.53 12.32 -7.61
N VAL A 292 -16.04 11.24 -8.21
CA VAL A 292 -15.22 10.07 -8.56
C VAL A 292 -14.15 10.49 -9.57
N LYS A 293 -12.88 10.30 -9.21
CA LYS A 293 -11.72 10.59 -10.08
C LYS A 293 -11.11 9.32 -10.64
N TYR A 294 -11.05 8.28 -9.82
CA TYR A 294 -10.51 7.00 -10.21
C TYR A 294 -11.50 5.93 -9.76
N SER A 295 -11.69 4.92 -10.59
CA SER A 295 -12.50 3.75 -10.25
C SER A 295 -11.92 2.50 -10.89
N THR A 296 -12.16 1.37 -10.24
CA THR A 296 -11.83 0.04 -10.74
C THR A 296 -12.73 -0.98 -10.05
N ILE A 297 -12.59 -2.24 -10.42
CA ILE A 297 -13.23 -3.36 -9.73
C ILE A 297 -12.17 -4.38 -9.31
N THR A 298 -12.47 -5.14 -8.26
CA THR A 298 -11.62 -6.25 -7.84
C THR A 298 -11.75 -7.47 -8.75
N ASP A 299 -10.67 -8.22 -8.93
CA ASP A 299 -10.64 -9.48 -9.66
C ASP A 299 -11.13 -10.68 -8.80
N GLY A 300 -11.00 -11.90 -9.33
CA GLY A 300 -11.41 -13.14 -8.64
C GLY A 300 -10.66 -13.42 -7.34
N GLU A 301 -9.48 -12.84 -7.16
CA GLU A 301 -8.67 -12.91 -5.95
C GLU A 301 -8.83 -11.64 -5.10
N GLY A 302 -9.86 -10.82 -5.37
CA GLY A 302 -10.16 -9.61 -4.62
C GLY A 302 -9.14 -8.49 -4.81
N LYS A 303 -8.19 -8.63 -5.74
CA LYS A 303 -7.14 -7.63 -5.99
C LYS A 303 -7.66 -6.54 -6.89
N PHE A 304 -7.19 -5.31 -6.68
CA PHE A 304 -7.49 -4.18 -7.55
C PHE A 304 -6.24 -3.35 -7.86
N VAL A 305 -6.31 -2.64 -8.99
CA VAL A 305 -5.29 -1.65 -9.39
C VAL A 305 -6.00 -0.41 -9.91
N LEU A 306 -5.77 0.73 -9.25
CA LEU A 306 -6.07 2.06 -9.76
C LEU A 306 -4.78 2.62 -10.36
N LYS A 307 -4.74 2.75 -11.69
CA LYS A 307 -3.53 3.16 -12.39
C LYS A 307 -3.34 4.67 -12.35
N LYS A 308 -2.07 5.10 -12.25
CA LYS A 308 -1.67 6.51 -12.38
C LYS A 308 -2.49 7.46 -11.49
N VAL A 309 -2.60 7.13 -10.22
CA VAL A 309 -3.25 7.99 -9.22
C VAL A 309 -2.29 9.12 -8.82
N LYS A 310 -2.77 10.36 -8.95
CA LYS A 310 -2.06 11.56 -8.46
C LYS A 310 -1.95 11.54 -6.94
N ALA A 311 -0.83 12.04 -6.43
CA ALA A 311 -0.71 12.29 -5.00
C ALA A 311 -1.71 13.36 -4.55
N GLY A 312 -2.34 13.17 -3.39
CA GLY A 312 -3.39 14.05 -2.89
C GLY A 312 -4.30 13.38 -1.86
N GLU A 313 -5.23 14.17 -1.33
CA GLU A 313 -6.27 13.71 -0.40
C GLU A 313 -7.49 13.19 -1.19
N TYR A 314 -7.95 11.99 -0.83
CA TYR A 314 -9.10 11.35 -1.44
C TYR A 314 -10.03 10.77 -0.37
N ILE A 315 -11.26 10.48 -0.76
CA ILE A 315 -12.15 9.55 -0.05
C ILE A 315 -12.12 8.23 -0.82
N LEU A 316 -11.67 7.16 -0.17
CA LEU A 316 -11.75 5.81 -0.69
C LEU A 316 -13.11 5.22 -0.35
N LYS A 317 -13.86 4.84 -1.38
CA LYS A 317 -15.14 4.15 -1.28
C LYS A 317 -15.00 2.76 -1.89
N VAL A 318 -15.43 1.75 -1.14
CA VAL A 318 -15.53 0.36 -1.60
C VAL A 318 -16.96 -0.13 -1.41
N SER A 319 -17.59 -0.59 -2.48
CA SER A 319 -18.98 -1.06 -2.46
C SER A 319 -19.16 -2.35 -3.24
N LYS A 320 -19.99 -3.24 -2.70
CA LYS A 320 -20.41 -4.50 -3.31
C LYS A 320 -21.82 -4.80 -2.84
N GLU A 321 -22.69 -5.27 -3.74
CA GLU A 321 -24.04 -5.74 -3.36
C GLU A 321 -23.95 -6.85 -2.31
N GLY A 322 -24.79 -6.77 -1.27
CA GLY A 322 -24.75 -7.70 -0.13
C GLY A 322 -23.71 -7.36 0.95
N TYR A 323 -22.95 -6.26 0.79
CA TYR A 323 -21.96 -5.81 1.76
C TYR A 323 -22.19 -4.36 2.19
N LYS A 324 -21.81 -4.06 3.43
CA LYS A 324 -21.80 -2.70 3.94
C LYS A 324 -20.71 -1.93 3.21
N THR A 325 -21.09 -0.81 2.59
CA THR A 325 -20.15 0.07 1.90
C THR A 325 -19.11 0.61 2.88
N SER A 326 -17.83 0.48 2.52
CA SER A 326 -16.71 1.05 3.26
C SER A 326 -16.38 2.43 2.68
N ILE A 327 -16.24 3.43 3.55
CA ILE A 327 -15.89 4.81 3.20
C ILE A 327 -14.86 5.29 4.20
N GLN A 328 -13.69 5.71 3.72
CA GLN A 328 -12.63 6.23 4.58
C GLN A 328 -11.78 7.29 3.86
N PRO A 329 -11.21 8.27 4.59
CA PRO A 329 -10.21 9.17 4.01
C PRO A 329 -8.96 8.38 3.61
N TYR A 330 -8.32 8.79 2.51
CA TYR A 330 -7.10 8.18 2.00
C TYR A 330 -6.13 9.25 1.49
N GLN A 331 -4.88 9.19 1.97
CA GLN A 331 -3.81 10.07 1.51
C GLN A 331 -2.91 9.33 0.52
N MET A 332 -3.02 9.68 -0.77
CA MET A 332 -2.15 9.14 -1.80
C MET A 332 -0.77 9.78 -1.70
N LYS A 333 0.24 8.96 -1.37
CA LYS A 333 1.63 9.43 -1.23
C LYS A 333 2.27 9.70 -2.59
N GLN A 334 3.27 10.57 -2.60
CA GLN A 334 4.06 10.86 -3.80
C GLN A 334 5.07 9.78 -4.17
N VAL A 335 5.42 8.91 -3.22
CA VAL A 335 6.39 7.81 -3.34
C VAL A 335 6.00 6.70 -2.36
N ASN A 336 6.50 5.48 -2.59
CA ASN A 336 6.39 4.35 -1.65
C ASN A 336 4.96 4.08 -1.19
N VAL A 337 4.05 3.87 -2.15
CA VAL A 337 2.66 3.52 -1.89
C VAL A 337 2.60 2.03 -1.58
N SER A 338 2.17 1.69 -0.38
CA SER A 338 1.93 0.30 0.01
C SER A 338 0.56 -0.17 -0.51
N PRO A 339 0.42 -1.46 -0.87
CA PRO A 339 -0.89 -2.04 -1.15
C PRO A 339 -1.85 -1.87 0.03
N LEU A 340 -3.14 -1.66 -0.28
CA LEU A 340 -4.19 -1.56 0.72
C LEU A 340 -4.81 -2.93 1.00
N GLU A 341 -5.07 -3.23 2.26
CA GLU A 341 -5.87 -4.38 2.67
C GLU A 341 -7.21 -3.85 3.20
N ILE A 342 -8.30 -4.19 2.51
CA ILE A 342 -9.63 -3.67 2.83
C ILE A 342 -10.53 -4.82 3.23
N THR A 343 -11.20 -4.68 4.37
CA THR A 343 -12.13 -5.68 4.87
C THR A 343 -13.56 -5.15 4.83
N MET A 344 -14.50 -5.92 4.27
CA MET A 344 -15.93 -5.56 4.19
C MET A 344 -16.81 -6.52 4.98
N THR A 345 -17.82 -6.00 5.67
CA THR A 345 -18.80 -6.80 6.39
C THR A 345 -20.03 -7.05 5.52
N LYS A 346 -20.52 -8.31 5.45
CA LYS A 346 -21.82 -8.62 4.82
C LYS A 346 -22.97 -7.89 5.53
N GLN A 347 -24.00 -7.52 4.76
CA GLN A 347 -25.22 -6.85 5.25
C GLN A 347 -26.25 -7.83 5.79
#